data_AF-A0ABC9FB86-F1
#
_entry.id   AF-A0ABC9FB86-F1
#
_cell.length_a   1.000
_cell.length_b   1.000
_cell.length_c   1.000
_cell.angle_alpha   90.00
_cell.angle_beta   90.00
_cell.angle_gamma   90.00
#
_symmetry.space_group_name_H-M   'P 1'
#
loop_
_entity.id
_entity.type
_entity.pdbx_description
1 polymer ?
#
loop_
_entity_poly.entity_id
_entity_poly.type
_entity_poly.pdbx_seq_one_letter_code
_entity_poly.pdbx_strand_id
1 'polypeptide(L)'
;MGEECKEAGAGGRHAEEEGLVVDPADSSKLYEDVPPMPLMALNHISRLCKSVDASVRFYVKALGFVLIHRPPALDFSGAWLFNYGVGIHLVQRDDARKAPDVNPGELDPMDNHISFQCEDMGMMERRLREMRIRYMKRTINEDEGSPIDQLFFKDPDGFMIEICNCENLELVPAGALGRLRLPRDRHNPPVRMVDHGGDGDGE
;
A
#
# COMPACT_ATOMS: atom_id res chain seq x y z
N MET A 1 41.50 -43.49 5.51
CA MET A 1 40.52 -42.62 6.19
C MET A 1 39.36 -42.51 5.21
N GLY A 2 38.40 -43.45 5.16
CA GLY A 2 37.50 -43.89 6.23
C GLY A 2 36.37 -42.86 6.34
N GLU A 3 35.08 -43.14 6.23
CA GLU A 3 34.27 -44.36 6.00
C GLU A 3 32.86 -43.86 5.62
N GLU A 4 32.09 -44.60 4.82
CA GLU A 4 30.65 -44.37 4.67
C GLU A 4 29.93 -44.55 6.00
N CYS A 5 28.84 -43.81 6.25
CA CYS A 5 27.88 -44.19 7.29
C CYS A 5 26.43 -43.83 6.93
N LYS A 6 25.75 -44.86 6.40
CA LYS A 6 24.37 -45.34 6.68
C LYS A 6 23.22 -44.34 6.88
N GLU A 7 22.22 -44.46 6.00
CA GLU A 7 20.81 -44.35 6.39
C GLU A 7 20.37 -45.56 7.24
N ALA A 8 19.63 -45.30 8.31
CA ALA A 8 18.41 -46.01 8.71
C ALA A 8 17.87 -45.44 10.03
N GLY A 9 16.56 -45.17 10.09
CA GLY A 9 15.86 -45.02 11.37
C GLY A 9 14.66 -44.09 11.33
N ALA A 10 13.53 -44.60 10.87
CA ALA A 10 12.22 -44.00 11.09
C ALA A 10 11.98 -43.79 12.60
N GLY A 11 11.64 -42.56 12.97
CA GLY A 11 11.21 -42.20 14.31
C GLY A 11 10.29 -41.01 14.18
N GLY A 12 8.99 -41.28 14.07
CA GLY A 12 7.96 -40.26 13.98
C GLY A 12 8.11 -39.26 15.11
N ARG A 13 8.32 -38.01 14.74
CA ARG A 13 7.98 -36.86 15.57
C ARG A 13 7.00 -36.07 14.73
N HIS A 14 5.74 -36.14 15.12
CA HIS A 14 4.77 -35.11 14.79
C HIS A 14 5.41 -33.79 15.26
N ALA A 15 6.03 -33.07 14.32
CA ALA A 15 6.25 -31.66 14.50
C ALA A 15 4.86 -31.05 14.37
N GLU A 16 4.19 -30.88 15.51
CA GLU A 16 3.11 -29.93 15.61
C GLU A 16 3.69 -28.60 15.14
N GLU A 17 3.20 -28.14 13.99
CA GLU A 17 3.45 -26.81 13.48
C GLU A 17 2.72 -25.86 14.44
N GLU A 18 3.34 -25.57 15.58
CA GLU A 18 2.89 -24.49 16.45
C GLU A 18 3.09 -23.19 15.67
N GLY A 19 2.03 -22.77 15.00
CA GLY A 19 1.95 -21.44 14.41
C GLY A 19 2.23 -20.44 15.52
N LEU A 20 3.39 -19.80 15.44
CA LEU A 20 3.82 -18.77 16.38
C LEU A 20 2.92 -17.54 16.20
N VAL A 21 1.71 -17.60 16.77
CA VAL A 21 0.86 -16.42 16.92
C VAL A 21 1.50 -15.59 18.02
N VAL A 22 1.97 -14.40 17.67
CA VAL A 22 2.48 -13.43 18.65
C VAL A 22 1.34 -13.10 19.61
N ASP A 23 1.50 -13.46 20.89
CA ASP A 23 0.60 -13.01 21.96
C ASP A 23 0.81 -11.50 22.18
N PRO A 24 -0.20 -10.64 21.95
CA PRO A 24 -0.08 -9.21 22.21
C PRO A 24 0.41 -8.89 23.64
N ALA A 25 0.03 -9.71 24.63
CA ALA A 25 0.41 -9.52 26.03
C ALA A 25 1.90 -9.75 26.30
N ASP A 26 2.61 -10.49 25.43
CA ASP A 26 4.04 -10.77 25.54
C ASP A 26 4.86 -10.10 24.42
N SER A 27 4.24 -9.18 23.67
CA SER A 27 4.84 -8.53 22.50
C SER A 27 6.10 -7.73 22.81
N SER A 28 6.33 -7.33 24.07
CA SER A 28 7.55 -6.62 24.49
C SER A 28 8.83 -7.40 24.23
N LYS A 29 8.79 -8.74 24.31
CA LYS A 29 9.98 -9.59 24.10
C LYS A 29 10.50 -9.55 22.67
N LEU A 30 9.63 -9.27 21.69
CA LEU A 30 10.04 -9.11 20.29
C LEU A 30 11.01 -7.95 20.06
N TYR A 31 11.11 -7.05 21.04
CA TYR A 31 11.81 -5.79 20.90
C TYR A 31 13.13 -5.73 21.69
N GLU A 32 13.46 -6.72 22.52
CA GLU A 32 14.59 -6.68 23.46
C GLU A 32 15.94 -6.48 22.74
N ASP A 33 16.18 -7.23 21.65
CA ASP A 33 17.44 -7.20 20.89
C ASP A 33 17.35 -6.43 19.56
N VAL A 34 16.25 -5.70 19.33
CA VAL A 34 16.02 -4.99 18.06
C VAL A 34 16.46 -3.53 18.17
N PRO A 35 17.50 -3.10 17.43
CA PRO A 35 17.93 -1.70 17.44
C PRO A 35 16.91 -0.77 16.75
N PRO A 36 16.96 0.54 17.01
CA PRO A 36 16.10 1.50 16.32
C PRO A 36 16.40 1.52 14.82
N MET A 37 15.35 1.47 13.98
CA MET A 37 15.48 1.56 12.53
C MET A 37 15.56 3.02 12.07
N PRO A 38 16.49 3.38 11.16
CA PRO A 38 16.63 4.74 10.63
C PRO A 38 15.63 5.01 9.49
N LEU A 39 14.38 4.59 9.67
CA LEU A 39 13.30 4.74 8.68
C LEU A 39 12.35 5.85 9.11
N MET A 40 11.83 6.62 8.14
CA MET A 40 10.97 7.78 8.41
C MET A 40 9.50 7.53 8.08
N ALA A 41 9.22 6.94 6.91
CA ALA A 41 7.88 6.67 6.41
C ALA A 41 7.94 5.69 5.22
N LEU A 42 6.78 5.17 4.80
CA LEU A 42 6.63 4.54 3.49
C LEU A 42 6.95 5.57 2.40
N ASN A 43 7.92 5.28 1.54
CA ASN A 43 8.33 6.22 0.51
C ASN A 43 7.51 6.06 -0.78
N HIS A 44 7.40 4.83 -1.28
CA HIS A 44 6.62 4.51 -2.47
C HIS A 44 6.25 3.03 -2.51
N ILE A 45 5.28 2.71 -3.35
CA ILE A 45 4.97 1.35 -3.77
C ILE A 45 5.36 1.17 -5.24
N SER A 46 5.83 -0.01 -5.61
CA SER A 46 6.03 -0.39 -7.01
C SER A 46 4.89 -1.25 -7.52
N ARG A 47 4.47 -1.01 -8.77
CA ARG A 47 3.42 -1.79 -9.44
C ARG A 47 3.84 -2.15 -10.86
N LEU A 48 3.72 -3.44 -11.17
CA LEU A 48 3.88 -3.96 -12.52
C LEU A 48 2.55 -3.89 -13.26
N CYS A 49 2.51 -3.14 -14.35
CA CYS A 49 1.30 -2.87 -15.12
C CYS A 49 1.40 -3.32 -16.57
N LYS A 50 0.28 -3.76 -17.15
CA LYS A 50 0.16 -4.11 -18.57
C LYS A 50 0.19 -2.88 -19.47
N SER A 51 -0.13 -1.69 -18.94
CA SER A 51 -0.04 -0.43 -19.68
C SER A 51 0.19 0.72 -18.70
N VAL A 52 1.40 1.29 -18.72
CA VAL A 52 1.75 2.47 -17.91
C VAL A 52 0.75 3.60 -18.13
N ASP A 53 0.36 3.83 -19.38
CA ASP A 53 -0.57 4.88 -19.77
C ASP A 53 -1.99 4.65 -19.22
N ALA A 54 -2.49 3.41 -19.25
CA ALA A 54 -3.77 3.07 -18.62
C ALA A 54 -3.73 3.25 -17.09
N SER A 55 -2.66 2.79 -16.44
CA SER A 55 -2.48 2.92 -14.99
C SER A 55 -2.32 4.39 -14.58
N VAL A 56 -1.53 5.19 -15.30
CA VAL A 56 -1.42 6.65 -15.06
C VAL A 56 -2.79 7.30 -15.12
N ARG A 57 -3.57 7.06 -16.19
CA ARG A 57 -4.93 7.62 -16.30
C ARG A 57 -5.83 7.20 -15.15
N PHE A 58 -5.75 5.94 -14.72
CA PHE A 58 -6.53 5.44 -13.59
C PHE A 58 -6.15 6.16 -12.30
N TYR A 59 -4.89 6.14 -11.89
CA TYR A 59 -4.44 6.73 -10.63
C TYR A 59 -4.65 8.24 -10.58
N VAL A 60 -4.49 8.94 -11.70
CA VAL A 60 -4.80 10.37 -11.81
C VAL A 60 -6.31 10.63 -11.66
N LYS A 61 -7.14 9.94 -12.45
CA LYS A 61 -8.58 10.27 -12.52
C LYS A 61 -9.40 9.74 -11.34
N ALA A 62 -9.08 8.53 -10.87
CA ALA A 62 -9.78 7.89 -9.77
C ALA A 62 -9.27 8.40 -8.43
N LEU A 63 -7.95 8.51 -8.27
CA LEU A 63 -7.32 8.75 -6.97
C LEU A 63 -6.62 10.11 -6.86
N GLY A 64 -6.61 10.94 -7.90
CA GLY A 64 -6.03 12.28 -7.84
C GLY A 64 -4.50 12.29 -7.72
N PHE A 65 -3.81 11.21 -8.07
CA PHE A 65 -2.34 11.22 -8.08
C PHE A 65 -1.79 12.19 -9.13
N VAL A 66 -0.64 12.79 -8.85
CA VAL A 66 0.04 13.70 -9.79
C VAL A 66 1.19 12.98 -10.45
N LEU A 67 1.25 13.04 -11.79
CA LEU A 67 2.41 12.56 -12.55
C LEU A 67 3.60 13.48 -12.30
N ILE A 68 4.73 12.93 -11.86
CA ILE A 68 5.95 13.70 -11.59
C ILE A 68 7.01 13.41 -12.64
N HIS A 69 7.81 14.44 -12.95
CA HIS A 69 8.90 14.30 -13.91
C HIS A 69 9.91 13.26 -13.45
N ARG A 70 10.24 12.34 -14.37
CA ARG A 70 11.18 11.26 -14.12
C ARG A 70 12.61 11.78 -14.21
N PRO A 71 13.52 11.40 -13.27
CA PRO A 71 14.94 11.60 -13.47
C PRO A 71 15.41 10.91 -14.75
N PRO A 72 16.22 11.56 -15.61
CA PRO A 72 16.61 11.03 -16.93
C PRO A 72 17.38 9.70 -16.91
N ALA A 73 17.89 9.27 -15.75
CA ALA A 73 18.83 8.16 -15.59
C ALA A 73 18.21 6.75 -15.70
N LEU A 74 16.94 6.63 -16.08
CA LEU A 74 16.26 5.35 -16.18
C LEU A 74 15.72 5.22 -17.62
N ASP A 75 16.03 4.15 -18.35
CA ASP A 75 15.59 3.96 -19.75
C ASP A 75 14.69 2.73 -19.85
N PHE A 76 13.46 2.87 -19.34
CA PHE A 76 12.43 1.85 -19.40
C PHE A 76 11.05 2.51 -19.40
N SER A 77 10.06 1.84 -20.00
CA SER A 77 8.67 2.28 -19.98
C SER A 77 8.12 2.22 -18.54
N GLY A 78 8.07 3.37 -17.88
CA GLY A 78 7.61 3.49 -16.50
C GLY A 78 7.22 4.92 -16.17
N ALA A 79 6.47 5.09 -15.08
CA ALA A 79 6.00 6.39 -14.62
C ALA A 79 6.11 6.49 -13.11
N TRP A 80 6.27 7.72 -12.62
CA TRP A 80 6.21 8.04 -11.22
C TRP A 80 5.02 8.96 -10.96
N LEU A 81 4.21 8.58 -9.99
CA LEU A 81 3.08 9.35 -9.51
C LEU A 81 3.34 9.67 -8.04
N PHE A 82 2.89 10.83 -7.56
CA PHE A 82 2.99 11.21 -6.15
C PHE A 82 1.74 11.97 -5.72
N ASN A 83 1.19 11.58 -4.57
CA ASN A 83 0.23 12.36 -3.80
C ASN A 83 0.12 11.75 -2.38
N TYR A 84 -0.49 12.45 -1.44
CA TYR A 84 -0.77 11.95 -0.08
C TYR A 84 0.48 11.48 0.69
N GLY A 85 1.65 12.03 0.31
CA GLY A 85 2.94 11.68 0.89
C GLY A 85 3.54 10.34 0.45
N VAL A 86 2.96 9.67 -0.55
CA VAL A 86 3.45 8.38 -1.07
C VAL A 86 3.61 8.40 -2.59
N GLY A 87 4.68 7.76 -3.07
CA GLY A 87 4.90 7.54 -4.51
C GLY A 87 4.26 6.25 -5.03
N ILE A 88 3.80 6.26 -6.28
CA ILE A 88 3.51 5.04 -7.05
C ILE A 88 4.50 4.97 -8.21
N HIS A 89 5.36 3.95 -8.18
CA HIS A 89 6.29 3.62 -9.25
C HIS A 89 5.68 2.57 -10.17
N LEU A 90 5.21 3.02 -11.33
CA LEU A 90 4.67 2.16 -12.38
C LEU A 90 5.79 1.64 -13.26
N VAL A 91 5.81 0.32 -13.45
CA VAL A 91 6.77 -0.37 -14.31
C VAL A 91 5.96 -1.18 -15.32
N GLN A 92 6.22 -0.95 -16.61
CA GLN A 92 5.61 -1.74 -17.68
C GLN A 92 6.06 -3.20 -17.57
N ARG A 93 5.10 -4.13 -17.61
CA ARG A 93 5.39 -5.56 -17.76
C ARG A 93 5.97 -5.83 -19.14
N ASP A 94 6.99 -6.67 -19.19
CA ASP A 94 7.55 -7.29 -20.40
C ASP A 94 7.55 -8.82 -20.21
N ASP A 95 7.84 -9.58 -21.27
CA ASP A 95 7.82 -11.07 -21.23
C ASP A 95 8.79 -11.67 -20.20
N ALA A 96 9.79 -10.91 -19.75
CA ALA A 96 10.74 -11.31 -18.73
C ALA A 96 10.25 -11.02 -17.30
N ARG A 97 9.29 -10.11 -17.12
CA ARG A 97 8.72 -9.69 -15.83
C ARG A 97 7.35 -10.32 -15.60
N LYS A 98 7.34 -11.63 -15.33
CA LYS A 98 6.13 -12.33 -14.88
C LYS A 98 5.87 -12.01 -13.40
N ALA A 99 4.85 -11.21 -13.12
CA ALA A 99 4.20 -11.22 -11.82
C ALA A 99 3.07 -12.25 -11.87
N PRO A 100 2.75 -12.96 -10.77
CA PRO A 100 1.52 -13.74 -10.70
C PRO A 100 0.35 -12.84 -11.13
N ASP A 101 -0.53 -13.39 -11.96
CA ASP A 101 -1.70 -12.66 -12.43
C ASP A 101 -2.53 -12.25 -11.22
N VAL A 102 -2.54 -10.93 -10.93
CA VAL A 102 -3.43 -10.39 -9.91
C VAL A 102 -4.83 -10.62 -10.44
N ASN A 103 -5.62 -11.38 -9.69
CA ASN A 103 -6.89 -11.91 -10.14
C ASN A 103 -7.83 -10.75 -10.51
N PRO A 104 -8.18 -10.53 -11.79
CA PRO A 104 -9.17 -9.51 -12.15
C PRO A 104 -10.60 -9.94 -11.77
N GLY A 105 -10.76 -11.12 -11.16
CA GLY A 105 -12.01 -11.67 -10.64
C GLY A 105 -12.58 -10.88 -9.47
N GLU A 106 -13.31 -11.58 -8.60
CA GLU A 106 -14.14 -10.95 -7.57
C GLU A 106 -13.37 -10.08 -6.57
N LEU A 107 -14.07 -9.09 -6.01
CA LEU A 107 -13.54 -8.25 -4.95
C LEU A 107 -13.55 -9.06 -3.66
N ASP A 108 -12.38 -9.20 -3.04
CA ASP A 108 -12.20 -9.86 -1.76
C ASP A 108 -11.55 -8.87 -0.77
N PRO A 109 -12.29 -8.38 0.24
CA PRO A 109 -11.74 -7.50 1.28
C PRO A 109 -10.54 -8.08 2.04
N MET A 110 -10.33 -9.41 1.99
CA MET A 110 -9.22 -10.08 2.64
C MET A 110 -7.98 -10.23 1.74
N ASP A 111 -8.06 -9.82 0.46
CA ASP A 111 -6.93 -9.85 -0.46
C ASP A 111 -5.93 -8.70 -0.16
N ASN A 112 -4.69 -8.85 -0.63
CA ASN A 112 -3.63 -7.86 -0.46
C ASN A 112 -4.03 -6.53 -1.12
N HIS A 113 -3.99 -5.44 -0.36
CA HIS A 113 -4.36 -4.11 -0.84
C HIS A 113 -3.43 -3.02 -0.34
N ILE A 114 -3.57 -1.83 -0.93
CA ILE A 114 -3.12 -0.57 -0.33
C ILE A 114 -4.35 0.20 0.11
N SER A 115 -4.25 0.87 1.25
CA SER A 115 -5.35 1.65 1.81
C SER A 115 -5.00 3.13 1.82
N PHE A 116 -5.99 3.97 1.52
CA PHE A 116 -5.88 5.43 1.66
C PHE A 116 -6.96 5.94 2.60
N GLN A 117 -6.53 6.79 3.55
CA GLN A 117 -7.43 7.56 4.41
C GLN A 117 -8.23 8.56 3.57
N CYS A 118 -9.53 8.69 3.86
CA CYS A 118 -10.44 9.57 3.13
C CYS A 118 -11.35 10.35 4.08
N GLU A 119 -11.40 11.66 3.85
CA GLU A 119 -12.23 12.60 4.61
C GLU A 119 -13.68 12.66 4.09
N ASP A 120 -13.93 12.27 2.83
CA ASP A 120 -15.26 12.25 2.20
C ASP A 120 -15.49 10.98 1.37
N MET A 121 -15.97 9.95 2.06
CA MET A 121 -16.33 8.66 1.46
C MET A 121 -17.41 8.78 0.38
N GLY A 122 -18.34 9.73 0.52
CA GLY A 122 -19.41 9.94 -0.44
C GLY A 122 -18.92 10.51 -1.78
N MET A 123 -17.95 11.42 -1.74
CA MET A 123 -17.26 11.93 -2.94
C MET A 123 -16.52 10.81 -3.67
N MET A 124 -15.80 9.97 -2.93
CA MET A 124 -15.08 8.84 -3.52
C MET A 124 -16.04 7.84 -4.16
N GLU A 125 -17.14 7.49 -3.48
CA GLU A 125 -18.17 6.60 -4.04
C GLU A 125 -18.76 7.16 -5.35
N ARG A 126 -19.09 8.46 -5.39
CA ARG A 126 -19.57 9.11 -6.63
C ARG A 126 -18.53 9.04 -7.75
N ARG A 127 -17.26 9.30 -7.43
CA ARG A 127 -16.15 9.25 -8.39
C ARG A 127 -15.99 7.87 -9.02
N LEU A 128 -16.03 6.80 -8.22
CA LEU A 128 -15.95 5.42 -8.72
C LEU A 128 -17.12 5.10 -9.67
N ARG A 129 -18.33 5.53 -9.30
CA ARG A 129 -19.54 5.34 -10.11
C ARG A 129 -19.46 6.07 -11.46
N GLU A 130 -19.03 7.32 -11.47
CA GLU A 130 -18.86 8.13 -12.70
C GLU A 130 -17.85 7.49 -13.66
N MET A 131 -16.78 6.91 -13.10
CA MET A 131 -15.75 6.20 -13.86
C MET A 131 -16.15 4.76 -14.22
N ARG A 132 -17.32 4.29 -13.77
CA ARG A 132 -17.83 2.92 -13.94
C ARG A 132 -16.86 1.86 -13.40
N ILE A 133 -16.18 2.17 -12.30
CA ILE A 133 -15.33 1.23 -11.58
C ILE A 133 -16.22 0.40 -10.66
N ARG A 134 -16.10 -0.93 -10.72
CA ARG A 134 -16.80 -1.84 -9.80
C ARG A 134 -16.15 -1.73 -8.42
N TYR A 135 -16.97 -1.55 -7.39
CA TYR A 135 -16.51 -1.45 -6.01
C TYR A 135 -17.41 -2.23 -5.06
N MET A 136 -16.89 -2.54 -3.87
CA MET A 136 -17.59 -3.09 -2.72
C MET A 136 -17.56 -2.05 -1.62
N LYS A 137 -18.66 -1.91 -0.88
CA LYS A 137 -18.77 -1.06 0.30
C LYS A 137 -18.97 -1.92 1.54
N ARG A 138 -18.29 -1.58 2.63
CA ARG A 138 -18.44 -2.22 3.94
C ARG A 138 -18.35 -1.15 5.01
N THR A 139 -19.02 -1.37 6.13
CA THR A 139 -18.84 -0.58 7.34
C THR A 139 -18.57 -1.55 8.49
N ILE A 140 -17.62 -1.21 9.36
CA ILE A 140 -17.25 -1.97 10.56
C ILE A 140 -17.34 -1.08 11.80
N ASN A 141 -17.34 -1.69 12.98
CA ASN A 141 -17.39 -1.00 14.28
C ASN A 141 -18.59 -0.05 14.46
N GLU A 142 -19.71 -0.33 13.76
CA GLU A 142 -20.95 0.45 13.90
C GLU A 142 -21.49 0.38 15.33
N ASP A 143 -21.52 -0.82 15.92
CA ASP A 143 -22.06 -1.08 17.26
C ASP A 143 -21.21 -0.46 18.39
N GLU A 144 -19.94 -0.17 18.11
CA GLU A 144 -18.98 0.40 19.07
C GLU A 144 -18.96 1.94 19.03
N GLY A 145 -19.75 2.56 18.16
CA GLY A 145 -19.90 4.03 18.08
C GLY A 145 -18.82 4.76 17.28
N SER A 146 -17.88 4.03 16.68
CA SER A 146 -16.82 4.54 15.82
C SER A 146 -16.84 3.85 14.45
N PRO A 147 -17.88 4.07 13.63
CA PRO A 147 -18.03 3.38 12.35
C PRO A 147 -16.86 3.71 11.42
N ILE A 148 -16.30 2.67 10.80
CA ILE A 148 -15.28 2.78 9.76
C ILE A 148 -15.89 2.28 8.47
N ASP A 149 -16.09 3.20 7.54
CA ASP A 149 -16.52 2.93 6.18
C ASP A 149 -15.32 2.54 5.33
N GLN A 150 -15.52 1.55 4.46
CA GLN A 150 -14.51 1.03 3.54
C GLN A 150 -15.10 0.92 2.13
N LEU A 151 -14.33 1.33 1.13
CA LEU A 151 -14.59 1.06 -0.28
C LEU A 151 -13.43 0.25 -0.85
N PHE A 152 -13.73 -0.90 -1.44
CA PHE A 152 -12.76 -1.77 -2.10
C PHE A 152 -12.99 -1.81 -3.60
N PHE A 153 -11.94 -1.64 -4.40
CA PHE A 153 -11.98 -1.76 -5.86
C PHE A 153 -10.61 -2.14 -6.40
N LYS A 154 -10.53 -2.45 -7.70
CA LYS A 154 -9.28 -2.85 -8.35
C LYS A 154 -8.78 -1.78 -9.32
N ASP A 155 -7.45 -1.69 -9.43
CA ASP A 155 -6.79 -0.98 -10.51
C ASP A 155 -6.93 -1.74 -11.86
N PRO A 156 -6.45 -1.19 -12.99
CA PRO A 156 -6.56 -1.84 -14.29
C PRO A 156 -5.89 -3.21 -14.39
N ASP A 157 -4.96 -3.52 -13.50
CA ASP A 157 -4.19 -4.75 -13.46
C ASP A 157 -4.69 -5.74 -12.41
N GLY A 158 -5.77 -5.40 -11.67
CA GLY A 158 -6.42 -6.25 -10.68
C GLY A 158 -5.97 -6.02 -9.24
N PHE A 159 -5.07 -5.06 -8.98
CA PHE A 159 -4.57 -4.77 -7.64
C PHE A 159 -5.65 -4.09 -6.79
N MET A 160 -5.92 -4.65 -5.60
CA MET A 160 -6.94 -4.14 -4.70
C MET A 160 -6.51 -2.84 -4.02
N ILE A 161 -7.45 -1.90 -3.97
CA ILE A 161 -7.30 -0.60 -3.32
C ILE A 161 -8.48 -0.47 -2.36
N GLU A 162 -8.14 -0.09 -1.13
CA GLU A 162 -9.08 0.28 -0.09
C GLU A 162 -9.07 1.81 0.10
N ILE A 163 -10.26 2.36 0.30
CA ILE A 163 -10.45 3.71 0.83
C ILE A 163 -11.17 3.56 2.16
N CYS A 164 -10.64 4.14 3.23
CA CYS A 164 -11.29 4.11 4.54
C CYS A 164 -11.26 5.46 5.25
N ASN A 165 -12.16 5.66 6.21
CA ASN A 165 -12.09 6.74 7.19
C ASN A 165 -11.53 6.23 8.54
N CYS A 166 -10.42 5.49 8.48
CA CYS A 166 -9.81 4.82 9.63
C CYS A 166 -9.31 5.75 10.75
N GLU A 167 -9.27 7.07 10.56
CA GLU A 167 -9.04 8.05 11.64
C GLU A 167 -10.03 7.94 12.81
N ASN A 168 -11.18 7.29 12.59
CA ASN A 168 -12.15 6.98 13.64
C ASN A 168 -11.66 5.87 14.62
N LEU A 169 -10.58 5.16 14.29
CA LEU A 169 -10.02 4.08 15.10
C LEU A 169 -8.95 4.57 16.07
N GLU A 170 -9.14 4.35 17.37
CA GLU A 170 -8.08 4.56 18.35
C GLU A 170 -7.06 3.41 18.29
N LEU A 171 -5.80 3.74 17.96
CA LEU A 171 -4.70 2.78 17.98
C LEU A 171 -4.13 2.66 19.39
N VAL A 172 -4.38 1.54 20.06
CA VAL A 172 -3.79 1.20 21.36
C VAL A 172 -2.61 0.23 21.15
N PRO A 173 -1.35 0.65 21.33
CA PRO A 173 -0.22 -0.25 21.18
C PRO A 173 -0.26 -1.37 22.22
N ALA A 174 -0.11 -2.61 21.78
CA ALA A 174 0.00 -3.78 22.65
C ALA A 174 1.30 -3.82 23.51
N GLY A 175 2.13 -2.78 23.42
CA GLY A 175 3.42 -2.65 24.08
C GLY A 175 4.31 -1.65 23.34
N ALA A 176 5.52 -1.42 23.87
CA ALA A 176 6.60 -0.69 23.19
C ALA A 176 6.26 0.71 22.60
N LEU A 177 5.34 1.47 23.23
CA LEU A 177 4.92 2.81 22.78
C LEU A 177 6.08 3.74 22.40
N GLY A 178 7.20 3.72 23.14
CA GLY A 178 8.40 4.52 22.87
C GLY A 178 9.11 4.22 21.54
N ARG A 179 8.75 3.12 20.88
CA ARG A 179 9.24 2.72 19.55
C ARG A 179 8.38 3.23 18.41
N LEU A 180 7.16 3.73 18.68
CA LEU A 180 6.31 4.29 17.65
C LEU A 180 7.01 5.48 16.99
N ARG A 181 7.10 5.44 15.65
CA ARG A 181 7.63 6.53 14.83
C ARG A 181 6.52 6.98 13.90
N LEU A 182 5.96 8.15 14.20
CA LEU A 182 4.98 8.80 13.34
C LEU A 182 5.72 9.77 12.41
N PRO A 183 5.38 9.83 11.11
CA PRO A 183 5.97 10.80 10.19
C PRO A 183 5.81 12.23 10.70
N ARG A 184 6.90 13.01 10.72
CA ARG A 184 6.91 14.45 11.07
C ARG A 184 7.80 15.22 10.11
N ASP A 185 7.34 16.38 9.66
CA ASP A 185 8.03 17.53 9.03
C ASP A 185 9.02 17.32 7.85
N ARG A 186 9.45 16.08 7.56
CA ARG A 186 10.50 15.75 6.56
C ARG A 186 10.26 14.43 5.83
N HIS A 187 9.04 13.88 5.89
CA HIS A 187 8.74 12.61 5.23
C HIS A 187 8.53 12.75 3.71
N ASN A 188 8.13 13.94 3.25
CA ASN A 188 7.86 14.22 1.83
C ASN A 188 9.08 14.81 1.10
N PRO A 189 9.33 14.41 -0.17
CA PRO A 189 10.30 15.09 -1.03
C PRO A 189 9.93 16.57 -1.24
N PRO A 190 10.92 17.46 -1.43
CA PRO A 190 10.65 18.86 -1.79
C PRO A 190 9.85 18.96 -3.11
N VAL A 191 8.73 19.67 -3.08
CA VAL A 191 7.92 19.95 -4.26
C VAL A 191 8.26 21.34 -4.79
N ARG A 192 8.67 21.44 -6.05
CA ARG A 192 8.85 22.73 -6.72
C ARG A 192 7.49 23.21 -7.22
N MET A 193 6.98 24.28 -6.66
CA MET A 193 5.81 24.99 -7.17
C MET A 193 6.28 25.91 -8.31
N VAL A 194 5.72 25.76 -9.51
CA VAL A 194 5.96 26.70 -10.61
C VAL A 194 4.86 27.75 -10.52
N ASP A 195 5.22 28.97 -10.13
CA ASP A 195 4.26 30.08 -10.09
C ASP A 195 3.87 30.43 -11.52
N HIS A 196 2.61 30.21 -11.90
CA HIS A 196 2.09 30.74 -13.15
C HIS A 196 1.75 32.20 -12.91
N GLY A 197 2.77 33.05 -13.00
CA GLY A 197 2.62 34.49 -12.93
C GLY A 197 1.51 34.92 -13.88
N GLY A 198 0.47 35.54 -13.32
CA GLY A 198 -0.57 36.17 -14.11
C GLY A 198 0.05 37.26 -14.96
N ASP A 199 -0.04 37.10 -16.27
CA ASP A 199 0.07 38.23 -17.19
C ASP A 199 -1.07 39.18 -16.84
N GLY A 200 -0.73 40.20 -16.05
CA GLY A 200 -1.59 41.33 -15.81
C GLY A 200 -1.77 42.07 -17.13
N ASP A 201 -3.03 42.25 -17.52
CA ASP A 201 -3.45 43.22 -18.51
C ASP A 201 -2.80 44.58 -18.20
N GLY A 202 -1.96 45.05 -19.10
CA GLY A 202 -1.28 46.34 -19.04
C GLY A 202 -1.41 47.07 -20.38
N GLU A 203 -2.36 48.01 -20.39
CA GLU A 203 -2.67 49.08 -21.36
C GLU A 203 -3.15 48.73 -22.78
#